data_AF-A0A1G7KGE9-F1
#
_entry.id   AF-A0A1G7KGE9-F1
#
_cell.length_a   1.000
_cell.length_b   1.000
_cell.length_c   1.000
_cell.angle_alpha   90.00
_cell.angle_beta   90.00
_cell.angle_gamma   90.00
#
_symmetry.space_group_name_H-M   'P 1'
#
loop_
_entity.id
_entity.type
_entity.pdbx_description
1 polymer ?
#
loop_
_entity_poly.entity_id
_entity_poly.type
_entity_poly.pdbx_seq_one_letter_code
_entity_poly.pdbx_strand_id
1 'polypeptide(L)'
;MNRFCKKNVRWILGVSLFFNILLAGVVCFYEIRTHNVQEMLTVLGWCNMDEKQRSGHYFIVDWAACVKKLNYKADVAFFGNSITANSNFQNYFTDIKIAEFGLHGDRVDGMIRRLPMLQSVNPDKIFVMAGINDLHRSSPETIVERYDKLLTLIHDSLPNAKIYVQSILPVNRVKEKLYASNDVIKETNVLIEECAKKHNCKFIDLNSVYIENGVLPDSLSFDGVHLTQPAYGRWAKVIKPYIYE
;
A
#
# COMPACT_ATOMS: atom_id res chain seq x y z
N MET A 1 16.03 -28.70 53.83
CA MET A 1 15.65 -27.56 52.95
C MET A 1 14.84 -26.55 53.76
N ASN A 2 15.43 -25.40 54.10
CA ASN A 2 14.96 -24.45 55.10
C ASN A 2 13.55 -23.89 54.77
N ARG A 3 12.61 -23.91 55.73
CA ARG A 3 11.25 -23.33 55.59
C ARG A 3 11.28 -21.87 55.11
N PHE A 4 12.36 -21.16 55.42
CA PHE A 4 12.64 -19.79 54.96
C PHE A 4 12.73 -19.67 53.43
N CYS A 5 13.34 -20.65 52.74
CA CYS A 5 13.53 -20.63 51.30
C CYS A 5 12.20 -20.86 50.54
N LYS A 6 11.32 -21.74 51.06
CA LYS A 6 9.99 -22.00 50.46
C LYS A 6 9.03 -20.82 50.58
N LYS A 7 9.10 -20.03 51.67
CA LYS A 7 8.25 -18.86 51.86
C LYS A 7 8.60 -17.74 50.88
N ASN A 8 9.89 -17.53 50.64
CA ASN A 8 10.39 -16.55 49.68
C ASN A 8 10.05 -16.93 48.23
N VAL A 9 10.17 -18.22 47.87
CA VAL A 9 9.74 -18.71 46.54
C VAL A 9 8.25 -18.50 46.31
N ARG A 10 7.39 -18.81 47.30
CA ARG A 10 5.94 -18.55 47.20
C ARG A 10 5.61 -17.07 47.03
N TRP A 11 6.32 -16.20 47.75
CA TRP A 11 6.12 -14.76 47.65
C TRP A 11 6.54 -14.22 46.28
N ILE A 12 7.70 -14.65 45.76
CA ILE A 12 8.19 -14.28 44.42
C ILE A 12 7.22 -14.76 43.32
N LEU A 13 6.72 -16.00 43.42
CA LEU A 13 5.72 -16.51 42.48
C LEU A 13 4.41 -15.73 42.55
N GLY A 14 3.96 -15.36 43.75
CA GLY A 14 2.76 -14.54 43.95
C GLY A 14 2.90 -13.14 43.33
N VAL A 15 4.04 -12.47 43.53
CA VAL A 15 4.34 -11.17 42.91
C VAL A 15 4.40 -11.27 41.40
N SER A 16 5.10 -12.29 40.87
CA SER A 16 5.19 -12.52 39.43
C SER A 16 3.82 -12.76 38.80
N LEU A 17 2.98 -13.60 39.44
CA LEU A 17 1.62 -13.85 38.96
C LEU A 17 0.79 -12.57 38.97
N PHE A 18 0.88 -11.75 40.03
CA PHE A 18 0.20 -10.47 40.11
C PHE A 18 0.59 -9.53 38.96
N PHE A 19 1.89 -9.35 38.70
CA PHE A 19 2.36 -8.52 37.59
C PHE A 19 1.94 -9.05 36.22
N ASN A 20 1.93 -10.37 36.01
CA ASN A 20 1.45 -10.96 34.77
C ASN A 20 -0.05 -10.73 34.55
N ILE A 21 -0.87 -10.88 35.61
CA ILE A 21 -2.30 -10.58 35.55
C ILE A 21 -2.53 -9.10 35.26
N LEU A 22 -1.78 -8.21 35.94
CA LEU A 22 -1.86 -6.77 35.72
C LEU A 22 -1.50 -6.41 34.28
N LEU A 23 -0.40 -6.95 33.75
CA LEU A 23 0.04 -6.73 32.38
C LEU A 23 -0.99 -7.26 31.37
N ALA A 24 -1.53 -8.46 31.59
CA ALA A 24 -2.60 -9.01 30.75
C ALA A 24 -3.84 -8.11 30.79
N GLY A 25 -4.20 -7.58 31.96
CA GLY A 25 -5.28 -6.61 32.11
C GLY A 25 -5.04 -5.32 31.31
N VAL A 26 -3.82 -4.78 31.34
CA VAL A 26 -3.43 -3.59 30.56
C VAL A 26 -3.48 -3.88 29.06
N VAL A 27 -2.95 -5.02 28.62
CA VAL A 27 -2.99 -5.43 27.20
C VAL A 27 -4.44 -5.61 26.74
N CYS A 28 -5.27 -6.32 27.50
CA CYS A 28 -6.70 -6.49 27.19
C CYS A 28 -7.43 -5.15 27.16
N PHE A 29 -7.18 -4.25 28.12
CA PHE A 29 -7.81 -2.94 28.16
C PHE A 29 -7.38 -2.07 26.97
N TYR A 30 -6.09 -2.06 26.65
CA TYR A 30 -5.55 -1.36 25.48
C TYR A 30 -6.15 -1.94 24.18
N GLU A 31 -6.29 -3.26 24.11
CA GLU A 31 -6.84 -3.94 22.94
C GLU A 31 -8.32 -3.66 22.74
N ILE A 32 -9.13 -3.70 23.79
CA ILE A 32 -10.57 -3.33 23.73
C ILE A 32 -10.75 -1.91 23.20
N ARG A 33 -9.78 -1.02 23.43
CA ARG A 33 -9.84 0.39 23.04
C ARG A 33 -9.31 0.67 21.64
N THR A 34 -8.30 -0.08 21.20
CA THR A 34 -7.53 0.27 20.00
C THR A 34 -7.58 -0.78 18.91
N HIS A 35 -7.90 -2.02 19.26
CA HIS A 35 -7.87 -3.18 18.38
C HIS A 35 -6.54 -3.45 17.66
N ASN A 36 -5.43 -2.86 18.14
CA ASN A 36 -4.13 -2.94 17.49
C ASN A 36 -3.53 -4.35 17.49
N VAL A 37 -3.76 -5.12 18.57
CA VAL A 37 -3.31 -6.51 18.69
C VAL A 37 -4.11 -7.38 17.73
N GLN A 38 -5.43 -7.24 17.65
CA GLN A 38 -6.26 -7.96 16.68
C GLN A 38 -5.87 -7.58 15.25
N GLU A 39 -5.60 -6.31 14.96
CA GLU A 39 -5.10 -5.88 13.65
C GLU A 39 -3.75 -6.55 13.31
N MET A 40 -2.80 -6.57 14.25
CA MET A 40 -1.53 -7.29 14.10
C MET A 40 -1.75 -8.78 13.86
N LEU A 41 -2.64 -9.43 14.62
CA LEU A 41 -2.98 -10.84 14.47
C LEU A 41 -3.65 -11.14 13.13
N THR A 42 -4.47 -10.23 12.60
CA THR A 42 -5.03 -10.32 11.26
C THR A 42 -3.97 -10.18 10.18
N VAL A 43 -3.00 -9.27 10.35
CA VAL A 43 -1.85 -9.15 9.45
C VAL A 43 -1.00 -10.43 9.45
N LEU A 44 -0.95 -11.17 10.55
CA LEU A 44 -0.29 -12.47 10.69
C LEU A 44 -1.15 -13.67 10.24
N GLY A 45 -2.41 -13.43 9.88
CA GLY A 45 -3.35 -14.49 9.45
C GLY A 45 -3.91 -15.34 10.59
N TRP A 46 -3.80 -14.91 11.85
CA TRP A 46 -4.26 -15.68 13.02
C TRP A 46 -5.72 -15.42 13.39
N CYS A 47 -6.30 -14.31 12.92
CA CYS A 47 -7.72 -14.02 13.10
C CYS A 47 -8.26 -13.11 11.98
N ASN A 48 -9.58 -13.03 11.87
CA ASN A 48 -10.25 -12.07 11.01
C ASN A 48 -10.77 -10.88 11.83
N MET A 49 -10.86 -9.73 11.19
CA MET A 49 -11.31 -8.48 11.80
C MET A 49 -12.35 -7.84 10.89
N ASP A 50 -13.44 -7.33 11.47
CA ASP A 50 -14.43 -6.55 10.72
C ASP A 50 -13.75 -5.28 10.20
N GLU A 51 -14.01 -4.93 8.94
CA GLU A 51 -13.50 -3.73 8.30
C GLU A 51 -13.81 -2.46 9.11
N LYS A 52 -14.97 -2.38 9.77
CA LYS A 52 -15.34 -1.25 10.63
C LYS A 52 -14.50 -1.12 11.89
N GLN A 53 -13.88 -2.22 12.34
CA GLN A 53 -13.04 -2.25 13.53
C GLN A 53 -11.59 -1.88 13.20
N ARG A 54 -11.19 -1.90 11.92
CA ARG A 54 -9.83 -1.54 11.52
C ARG A 54 -9.55 -0.06 11.78
N SER A 55 -8.32 0.21 12.20
CA SER A 55 -7.86 1.58 12.36
C SER A 55 -7.99 2.36 11.04
N GLY A 56 -8.51 3.58 11.12
CA GLY A 56 -8.67 4.47 9.96
C GLY A 56 -9.93 4.26 9.10
N HIS A 57 -10.79 3.25 9.36
CA HIS A 57 -12.01 3.02 8.57
C HIS A 57 -12.91 4.27 8.48
N TYR A 58 -13.31 4.83 9.63
CA TYR A 58 -14.17 6.01 9.66
C TYR A 58 -13.49 7.25 9.08
N PHE A 59 -12.16 7.37 9.22
CA PHE A 59 -11.41 8.45 8.56
C PHE A 59 -11.56 8.39 7.04
N ILE A 60 -11.43 7.20 6.43
CA ILE A 60 -11.61 6.99 4.98
C ILE A 60 -13.03 7.37 4.56
N VAL A 61 -14.03 6.85 5.29
CA VAL A 61 -15.45 7.05 4.97
C VAL A 61 -15.84 8.53 5.09
N ASP A 62 -15.49 9.17 6.21
CA ASP A 62 -15.84 10.56 6.47
C ASP A 62 -15.09 11.51 5.53
N TRP A 63 -13.80 11.25 5.25
CA TRP A 63 -13.03 12.02 4.28
C TRP A 63 -13.67 11.94 2.88
N ALA A 64 -14.00 10.73 2.42
CA ALA A 64 -14.64 10.53 1.11
C ALA A 64 -16.02 11.22 1.05
N ALA A 65 -16.79 11.17 2.13
CA ALA A 65 -18.07 11.86 2.23
C ALA A 65 -17.92 13.39 2.15
N CYS A 66 -16.89 13.96 2.80
CA CYS A 66 -16.57 15.38 2.72
C CYS A 66 -16.23 15.79 1.28
N VAL A 67 -15.33 15.06 0.60
CA VAL A 67 -14.94 15.37 -0.78
C VAL A 67 -16.11 15.25 -1.75
N LYS A 68 -16.96 14.23 -1.57
CA LYS A 68 -18.18 14.08 -2.37
C LYS A 68 -19.12 15.29 -2.22
N LYS A 69 -19.24 15.85 -1.01
CA LYS A 69 -20.05 17.07 -0.76
C LYS A 69 -19.43 18.34 -1.32
N LEU A 70 -18.11 18.39 -1.49
CA LEU A 70 -17.44 19.47 -2.21
C LEU A 70 -17.71 19.43 -3.73
N ASN A 71 -18.25 18.31 -4.25
CA ASN A 71 -18.50 18.10 -5.67
C ASN A 71 -17.23 18.31 -6.52
N TYR A 72 -16.07 17.96 -5.97
CA TYR A 72 -14.81 18.02 -6.68
C TYR A 72 -14.69 16.83 -7.64
N LYS A 73 -14.36 17.11 -8.90
CA LYS A 73 -14.06 16.10 -9.92
C LYS A 73 -12.60 16.27 -10.39
N ALA A 74 -11.83 15.20 -10.33
CA ALA A 74 -10.48 15.14 -10.91
C ALA A 74 -10.55 14.68 -12.38
N ASP A 75 -9.61 15.12 -13.20
CA ASP A 75 -9.45 14.58 -14.55
C ASP A 75 -8.65 13.27 -14.50
N VAL A 76 -7.61 13.26 -13.65
CA VAL A 76 -6.69 12.14 -13.46
C VAL A 76 -6.51 11.86 -11.97
N ALA A 77 -6.51 10.59 -11.58
CA ALA A 77 -6.12 10.16 -10.26
C ALA A 77 -4.90 9.23 -10.30
N PHE A 78 -3.92 9.47 -9.42
CA PHE A 78 -2.82 8.53 -9.17
C PHE A 78 -3.10 7.77 -7.89
N PHE A 79 -3.18 6.44 -7.95
CA PHE A 79 -3.56 5.58 -6.84
C PHE A 79 -2.42 4.61 -6.54
N GLY A 80 -1.78 4.77 -5.38
CA GLY A 80 -0.61 3.95 -5.05
C GLY A 80 -0.03 4.19 -3.66
N ASN A 81 1.19 3.74 -3.46
CA ASN A 81 1.86 3.76 -2.15
C ASN A 81 2.76 5.00 -1.96
N SER A 82 3.81 4.89 -1.12
CA SER A 82 4.78 5.96 -0.84
C SER A 82 5.47 6.51 -2.09
N ILE A 83 5.71 5.68 -3.11
CA ILE A 83 6.34 6.14 -4.35
C ILE A 83 5.39 7.10 -5.10
N THR A 84 4.08 6.83 -5.08
CA THR A 84 3.06 7.77 -5.58
C THR A 84 2.84 8.94 -4.62
N ALA A 85 3.04 8.77 -3.32
CA ALA A 85 2.90 9.88 -2.36
C ALA A 85 4.02 10.92 -2.50
N ASN A 86 5.22 10.46 -2.89
CA ASN A 86 6.40 11.30 -3.05
C ASN A 86 6.50 11.95 -4.44
N SER A 87 5.58 11.65 -5.36
CA SER A 87 5.48 12.40 -6.61
C SER A 87 4.82 13.77 -6.38
N ASN A 88 4.80 14.56 -7.44
CA ASN A 88 3.98 15.76 -7.54
C ASN A 88 3.65 15.95 -9.02
N PHE A 89 2.78 15.07 -9.56
CA PHE A 89 2.48 15.06 -10.99
C PHE A 89 1.78 16.34 -11.46
N GLN A 90 1.13 17.07 -10.54
CA GLN A 90 0.54 18.38 -10.83
C GLN A 90 1.57 19.39 -11.36
N ASN A 91 2.84 19.31 -10.96
CA ASN A 91 3.92 20.15 -11.47
C ASN A 91 4.28 19.86 -12.94
N TYR A 92 3.99 18.66 -13.44
CA TYR A 92 4.30 18.24 -14.81
C TYR A 92 3.13 18.43 -15.77
N PHE A 93 1.89 18.39 -15.26
CA PHE A 93 0.65 18.48 -16.03
C PHE A 93 -0.26 19.57 -15.43
N THR A 94 0.16 20.83 -15.58
CA THR A 94 -0.44 21.98 -14.88
C THR A 94 -1.86 22.31 -15.33
N ASP A 95 -2.27 21.82 -16.50
CA ASP A 95 -3.58 22.01 -17.10
C ASP A 95 -4.58 20.88 -16.77
N ILE A 96 -4.12 19.86 -16.05
CA ILE A 96 -4.92 18.69 -15.66
C ILE A 96 -5.22 18.75 -14.16
N LYS A 97 -6.46 18.54 -13.74
CA LYS A 97 -6.82 18.42 -12.34
C LYS A 97 -6.42 17.04 -11.82
N ILE A 98 -5.31 16.97 -11.10
CA ILE A 98 -4.78 15.72 -10.58
C ILE A 98 -5.20 15.52 -9.12
N ALA A 99 -5.65 14.30 -8.79
CA ALA A 99 -5.79 13.83 -7.43
C ALA A 99 -4.73 12.75 -7.13
N GLU A 100 -3.79 13.03 -6.23
CA GLU A 100 -2.78 12.07 -5.78
C GLU A 100 -3.24 11.35 -4.51
N PHE A 101 -3.46 10.05 -4.65
CA PHE A 101 -3.84 9.14 -3.59
C PHE A 101 -2.68 8.17 -3.31
N GLY A 102 -1.50 8.74 -3.03
CA GLY A 102 -0.36 8.01 -2.50
C GLY A 102 -0.46 7.86 -0.98
N LEU A 103 -0.18 6.68 -0.44
CA LEU A 103 -0.13 6.44 1.00
C LEU A 103 1.13 5.65 1.39
N HIS A 104 1.89 6.16 2.37
CA HIS A 104 3.14 5.52 2.79
C HIS A 104 2.92 4.14 3.38
N GLY A 105 3.76 3.18 2.99
CA GLY A 105 3.65 1.78 3.42
C GLY A 105 2.46 1.01 2.87
N ASP A 106 1.64 1.65 2.02
CA ASP A 106 0.42 1.05 1.51
C ASP A 106 0.70 -0.15 0.58
N ARG A 107 -0.24 -1.08 0.59
CA ARG A 107 -0.25 -2.36 -0.11
C ARG A 107 -1.54 -2.49 -0.90
N VAL A 108 -1.64 -3.48 -1.78
CA VAL A 108 -2.84 -3.64 -2.63
C VAL A 108 -4.12 -3.80 -1.78
N ASP A 109 -4.03 -4.48 -0.62
CA ASP A 109 -5.16 -4.63 0.31
C ASP A 109 -5.58 -3.29 0.94
N GLY A 110 -4.63 -2.42 1.27
CA GLY A 110 -4.92 -1.08 1.80
C GLY A 110 -5.51 -0.14 0.75
N MET A 111 -5.06 -0.26 -0.50
CA MET A 111 -5.68 0.39 -1.65
C MET A 111 -7.15 -0.02 -1.80
N ILE A 112 -7.46 -1.32 -1.71
CA ILE A 112 -8.86 -1.79 -1.75
C ILE A 112 -9.69 -1.13 -0.64
N ARG A 113 -9.17 -1.06 0.59
CA ARG A 113 -9.89 -0.44 1.72
C ARG A 113 -10.19 1.05 1.50
N ARG A 114 -9.25 1.78 0.92
CA ARG A 114 -9.38 3.23 0.67
C ARG A 114 -9.90 3.59 -0.71
N LEU A 115 -10.42 2.62 -1.47
CA LEU A 115 -11.13 2.85 -2.72
C LEU A 115 -12.23 3.93 -2.63
N PRO A 116 -12.99 4.09 -1.52
CA PRO A 116 -13.94 5.19 -1.37
C PRO A 116 -13.33 6.59 -1.57
N MET A 117 -12.05 6.78 -1.24
CA MET A 117 -11.36 8.05 -1.49
C MET A 117 -11.23 8.33 -2.98
N LEU A 118 -10.82 7.33 -3.77
CA LEU A 118 -10.71 7.42 -5.22
C LEU A 118 -12.08 7.66 -5.87
N GLN A 119 -13.12 6.96 -5.39
CA GLN A 119 -14.50 7.14 -5.85
C GLN A 119 -15.02 8.56 -5.62
N SER A 120 -14.61 9.20 -4.52
CA SER A 120 -15.11 10.53 -4.13
C SER A 120 -14.77 11.65 -5.12
N VAL A 121 -13.75 11.46 -5.97
CA VAL A 121 -13.32 12.45 -6.97
C VAL A 121 -13.69 12.07 -8.41
N ASN A 122 -14.34 10.92 -8.62
CA ASN A 122 -14.86 10.42 -9.90
C ASN A 122 -13.97 10.74 -11.13
N PRO A 123 -12.72 10.25 -11.15
CA PRO A 123 -11.74 10.63 -12.17
C PRO A 123 -12.03 10.00 -13.53
N ASP A 124 -11.64 10.67 -14.62
CA ASP A 124 -11.75 10.13 -15.98
C ASP A 124 -10.63 9.13 -16.30
N LYS A 125 -9.46 9.28 -15.65
CA LYS A 125 -8.29 8.40 -15.81
C LYS A 125 -7.70 8.02 -14.46
N ILE A 126 -7.30 6.76 -14.29
CA ILE A 126 -6.73 6.24 -13.04
C ILE A 126 -5.40 5.55 -13.32
N PHE A 127 -4.33 6.01 -12.69
CA PHE A 127 -3.00 5.40 -12.73
C PHE A 127 -2.76 4.61 -11.45
N VAL A 128 -2.68 3.29 -11.54
CA VAL A 128 -2.55 2.38 -10.40
C VAL A 128 -1.12 1.86 -10.31
N MET A 129 -0.47 1.99 -9.14
CA MET A 129 0.83 1.37 -8.87
C MET A 129 0.99 0.97 -7.39
N ALA A 130 1.23 -0.31 -7.13
CA ALA A 130 1.60 -0.85 -5.82
C ALA A 130 2.29 -2.21 -5.96
N GLY A 131 2.58 -2.88 -4.84
CA GLY A 131 3.16 -4.22 -4.81
C GLY A 131 4.53 -4.30 -4.14
N ILE A 132 5.34 -3.23 -4.18
CA ILE A 132 6.68 -3.27 -3.53
C ILE A 132 6.61 -3.56 -2.03
N ASN A 133 5.59 -3.02 -1.35
CA ASN A 133 5.34 -3.29 0.07
C ASN A 133 4.63 -4.63 0.32
N ASP A 134 4.14 -5.32 -0.70
CA ASP A 134 3.54 -6.65 -0.55
C ASP A 134 4.61 -7.75 -0.65
N LEU A 135 5.64 -7.53 -1.48
CA LEU A 135 6.64 -8.52 -1.86
C LEU A 135 7.44 -9.14 -0.70
N HIS A 136 7.56 -8.45 0.43
CA HIS A 136 8.22 -9.00 1.62
C HIS A 136 7.35 -10.00 2.42
N ARG A 137 6.07 -10.16 2.08
CA ARG A 137 5.10 -10.99 2.83
C ARG A 137 4.19 -11.85 1.95
N SER A 138 4.26 -11.70 0.64
CA SER A 138 3.29 -12.32 -0.26
C SER A 138 3.98 -12.74 -1.55
N SER A 139 3.55 -13.88 -2.09
CA SER A 139 4.03 -14.35 -3.38
C SER A 139 3.50 -13.46 -4.51
N PRO A 140 4.15 -13.46 -5.69
CA PRO A 140 3.64 -12.78 -6.87
C PRO A 140 2.17 -13.09 -7.18
N GLU A 141 1.75 -14.36 -7.06
CA GLU A 141 0.37 -14.80 -7.31
C GLU A 141 -0.61 -14.16 -6.33
N THR A 142 -0.26 -14.15 -5.04
CA THR A 142 -1.11 -13.52 -4.01
C THR A 142 -1.28 -12.02 -4.27
N ILE A 143 -0.23 -11.34 -4.75
CA ILE A 143 -0.29 -9.93 -5.11
C ILE A 143 -1.24 -9.74 -6.30
N VAL A 144 -1.16 -10.61 -7.29
CA VAL A 144 -1.97 -10.55 -8.51
C VAL A 144 -3.45 -10.85 -8.23
N GLU A 145 -3.76 -11.78 -7.33
CA GLU A 145 -5.13 -11.99 -6.84
C GLU A 145 -5.72 -10.73 -6.19
N ARG A 146 -4.90 -10.00 -5.42
CA ARG A 146 -5.31 -8.70 -4.85
C ARG A 146 -5.50 -7.64 -5.93
N TYR A 147 -4.64 -7.61 -6.94
CA TYR A 147 -4.82 -6.74 -8.11
C TYR A 147 -6.11 -7.05 -8.86
N ASP A 148 -6.43 -8.32 -9.10
CA ASP A 148 -7.66 -8.76 -9.74
C ASP A 148 -8.90 -8.25 -8.99
N LYS A 149 -8.89 -8.39 -7.66
CA LYS A 149 -9.93 -7.84 -6.80
C LYS A 149 -9.98 -6.31 -6.88
N LEU A 150 -8.84 -5.63 -6.81
CA LEU A 150 -8.77 -4.17 -6.88
C LEU A 150 -9.34 -3.63 -8.19
N LEU A 151 -8.90 -4.17 -9.33
CA LEU A 151 -9.33 -3.74 -10.66
C LEU A 151 -10.82 -4.00 -10.88
N THR A 152 -11.34 -5.16 -10.43
CA THR A 152 -12.77 -5.45 -10.42
C THR A 152 -13.55 -4.36 -9.69
N LEU A 153 -13.15 -4.03 -8.46
CA LEU A 153 -13.84 -3.03 -7.64
C LEU A 153 -13.75 -1.61 -8.23
N ILE A 154 -12.62 -1.25 -8.86
CA ILE A 154 -12.50 0.03 -9.58
C ILE A 154 -13.46 0.05 -10.76
N HIS A 155 -13.50 -0.99 -11.60
CA HIS A 155 -14.43 -1.05 -12.73
C HIS A 155 -15.90 -0.97 -12.31
N ASP A 156 -16.29 -1.71 -11.27
CA ASP A 156 -17.67 -1.71 -10.78
C ASP A 156 -18.10 -0.34 -10.27
N SER A 157 -17.18 0.40 -9.64
CA SER A 157 -17.49 1.69 -9.01
C SER A 157 -17.25 2.90 -9.90
N LEU A 158 -16.36 2.80 -10.88
CA LEU A 158 -15.97 3.86 -11.80
C LEU A 158 -15.95 3.32 -13.25
N PRO A 159 -17.10 2.87 -13.78
CA PRO A 159 -17.16 2.12 -15.04
C PRO A 159 -16.70 2.91 -16.28
N ASN A 160 -16.69 4.24 -16.20
CA ASN A 160 -16.28 5.12 -17.30
C ASN A 160 -14.80 5.53 -17.22
N ALA A 161 -14.10 5.20 -16.12
CA ALA A 161 -12.71 5.60 -15.96
C ALA A 161 -11.78 4.71 -16.80
N LYS A 162 -10.83 5.32 -17.51
CA LYS A 162 -9.73 4.58 -18.14
C LYS A 162 -8.69 4.24 -17.09
N ILE A 163 -8.35 2.96 -16.98
CA ILE A 163 -7.39 2.47 -15.98
C ILE A 163 -6.05 2.12 -16.64
N TYR A 164 -4.99 2.66 -16.06
CA TYR A 164 -3.60 2.42 -16.43
C TYR A 164 -2.88 1.77 -15.26
N VAL A 165 -2.48 0.51 -15.43
CA VAL A 165 -1.73 -0.23 -14.42
C VAL A 165 -0.25 -0.05 -14.70
N GLN A 166 0.53 0.34 -13.70
CA GLN A 166 1.95 0.61 -13.85
C GLN A 166 2.76 -0.47 -13.16
N SER A 167 3.86 -0.88 -13.80
CA SER A 167 4.80 -1.86 -13.24
C SER A 167 5.38 -1.40 -11.90
N ILE A 168 5.62 -2.34 -10.99
CA ILE A 168 6.47 -2.16 -9.81
C ILE A 168 7.87 -1.74 -10.27
N LEU A 169 8.40 -0.67 -9.66
CA LEU A 169 9.75 -0.17 -9.93
C LEU A 169 10.84 -1.14 -9.42
N PRO A 170 12.03 -1.14 -10.03
CA PRO A 170 13.17 -1.90 -9.50
C PRO A 170 13.63 -1.33 -8.16
N VAL A 171 14.44 -2.10 -7.45
CA VAL A 171 15.14 -1.67 -6.22
C VAL A 171 16.65 -1.74 -6.41
N ASN A 172 17.40 -1.02 -5.57
CA ASN A 172 18.86 -1.10 -5.61
C ASN A 172 19.38 -2.41 -4.98
N ARG A 173 20.68 -2.70 -5.16
CA ARG A 173 21.33 -3.93 -4.66
C ARG A 173 21.15 -4.17 -3.16
N VAL A 174 21.13 -3.10 -2.36
CA VAL A 174 20.96 -3.20 -0.90
C VAL A 174 19.54 -3.68 -0.57
N LYS A 175 18.55 -3.16 -1.31
CA LYS A 175 17.14 -3.40 -1.07
C LYS A 175 16.63 -4.71 -1.66
N GLU A 176 17.34 -5.29 -2.63
CA GLU A 176 17.03 -6.64 -3.13
C GLU A 176 16.99 -7.71 -2.02
N LYS A 177 17.83 -7.56 -0.99
CA LYS A 177 17.87 -8.47 0.16
C LYS A 177 16.82 -8.19 1.23
N LEU A 178 16.25 -6.99 1.24
CA LEU A 178 15.34 -6.52 2.29
C LEU A 178 13.87 -6.54 1.86
N TYR A 179 13.60 -6.39 0.56
CA TYR A 179 12.26 -6.36 -0.01
C TYR A 179 12.01 -7.58 -0.88
N ALA A 180 12.57 -7.58 -2.09
CA ALA A 180 12.57 -8.67 -3.04
C ALA A 180 13.63 -8.39 -4.12
N SER A 181 14.15 -9.44 -4.75
CA SER A 181 15.06 -9.27 -5.89
C SER A 181 14.35 -8.63 -7.08
N ASN A 182 15.13 -7.97 -7.95
CA ASN A 182 14.57 -7.42 -9.19
C ASN A 182 14.01 -8.50 -10.13
N ASP A 183 14.46 -9.75 -10.02
CA ASP A 183 13.89 -10.88 -10.75
C ASP A 183 12.46 -11.21 -10.28
N VAL A 184 12.21 -11.22 -8.96
CA VAL A 184 10.85 -11.41 -8.42
C VAL A 184 9.96 -10.22 -8.77
N ILE A 185 10.48 -9.00 -8.74
CA ILE A 185 9.75 -7.80 -9.19
C ILE A 185 9.36 -7.96 -10.66
N LYS A 186 10.27 -8.42 -11.51
CA LYS A 186 10.02 -8.65 -12.94
C LYS A 186 8.96 -9.73 -13.17
N GLU A 187 9.05 -10.85 -12.48
CA GLU A 187 8.04 -11.92 -12.51
C GLU A 187 6.66 -11.39 -12.10
N THR A 188 6.61 -10.66 -10.99
CA THR A 188 5.36 -10.06 -10.49
C THR A 188 4.78 -9.08 -11.51
N ASN A 189 5.61 -8.28 -12.19
CA ASN A 189 5.17 -7.35 -13.21
C ASN A 189 4.54 -8.05 -14.43
N VAL A 190 5.05 -9.22 -14.83
CA VAL A 190 4.44 -10.02 -15.91
C VAL A 190 3.03 -10.44 -15.52
N LEU A 191 2.84 -10.96 -14.31
CA LEU A 191 1.53 -11.37 -13.83
C LEU A 191 0.56 -10.18 -13.66
N ILE A 192 1.07 -9.03 -13.20
CA ILE A 192 0.27 -7.79 -13.12
C ILE A 192 -0.14 -7.31 -14.52
N GLU A 193 0.74 -7.41 -15.52
CA GLU A 193 0.42 -7.07 -16.91
C GLU A 193 -0.68 -7.98 -17.46
N GLU A 194 -0.59 -9.29 -17.24
CA GLU A 194 -1.63 -10.26 -17.63
C GLU A 194 -2.97 -9.96 -16.95
N CYS A 195 -2.94 -9.63 -15.66
CA CYS A 195 -4.12 -9.19 -14.91
C CYS A 195 -4.72 -7.90 -15.48
N ALA A 196 -3.89 -6.90 -15.79
CA ALA A 196 -4.34 -5.66 -16.43
C ALA A 196 -5.03 -5.95 -17.78
N LYS A 197 -4.45 -6.82 -18.61
CA LYS A 197 -5.04 -7.25 -19.88
C LYS A 197 -6.39 -7.95 -19.68
N LYS A 198 -6.50 -8.84 -18.69
CA LYS A 198 -7.77 -9.51 -18.33
C LYS A 198 -8.89 -8.50 -18.03
N HIS A 199 -8.57 -7.37 -17.42
CA HIS A 199 -9.50 -6.29 -17.09
C HIS A 199 -9.63 -5.21 -18.18
N ASN A 200 -9.06 -5.42 -19.38
CA ASN A 200 -9.01 -4.40 -20.45
C ASN A 200 -8.36 -3.07 -20.00
N CYS A 201 -7.47 -3.12 -19.02
CA CYS A 201 -6.64 -2.00 -18.60
C CYS A 201 -5.38 -1.91 -19.47
N LYS A 202 -4.82 -0.71 -19.65
CA LYS A 202 -3.50 -0.57 -20.28
C LYS A 202 -2.41 -0.78 -19.23
N PHE A 203 -1.40 -1.57 -19.56
CA PHE A 203 -0.20 -1.69 -18.73
C PHE A 203 0.88 -0.72 -19.21
N ILE A 204 1.53 -0.03 -18.26
CA ILE A 204 2.64 0.90 -18.51
C ILE A 204 3.88 0.34 -17.81
N ASP A 205 4.86 -0.07 -18.61
CA ASP A 205 6.15 -0.54 -18.09
C ASP A 205 7.04 0.65 -17.73
N LEU A 206 7.06 0.99 -16.45
CA LEU A 206 8.00 1.92 -15.85
C LEU A 206 9.28 1.22 -15.38
N ASN A 207 9.24 -0.08 -15.11
CA ASN A 207 10.36 -0.82 -14.54
C ASN A 207 11.59 -0.71 -15.47
N SER A 208 11.38 -0.91 -16.78
CA SER A 208 12.43 -0.79 -17.79
C SER A 208 13.03 0.62 -17.91
N VAL A 209 12.33 1.65 -17.44
CA VAL A 209 12.78 3.06 -17.49
C VAL A 209 13.75 3.38 -16.35
N TYR A 210 13.68 2.62 -15.26
CA TYR A 210 14.46 2.85 -14.05
C TYR A 210 15.54 1.81 -13.79
N ILE A 211 15.47 0.64 -14.43
CA ILE A 211 16.45 -0.43 -14.23
C ILE A 211 17.69 -0.17 -15.08
N GLU A 212 18.86 -0.11 -14.46
CA GLU A 212 20.15 -0.03 -15.15
C GLU A 212 21.12 -1.03 -14.51
N ASN A 213 21.78 -1.86 -15.31
CA ASN A 213 22.64 -2.95 -14.83
C ASN A 213 21.93 -3.90 -13.83
N GLY A 214 20.63 -4.14 -14.05
CA GLY A 214 19.79 -5.07 -13.30
C GLY A 214 19.23 -4.53 -11.99
N VAL A 215 19.48 -3.26 -11.63
CA VAL A 215 19.06 -2.66 -10.35
C VAL A 215 18.56 -1.22 -10.56
N LEU A 216 17.92 -0.64 -9.55
CA LEU A 216 17.69 0.81 -9.49
C LEU A 216 19.02 1.52 -9.17
N PRO A 217 19.50 2.46 -10.02
CA PRO A 217 20.70 3.24 -9.72
C PRO A 217 20.54 4.12 -8.48
N ASP A 218 21.59 4.21 -7.67
CA ASP A 218 21.62 5.07 -6.48
C ASP A 218 21.52 6.57 -6.84
N SER A 219 21.81 6.97 -8.08
CA SER A 219 21.57 8.35 -8.54
C SER A 219 20.09 8.69 -8.71
N LEU A 220 19.23 7.69 -8.91
CA LEU A 220 17.79 7.85 -9.11
C LEU A 220 16.99 7.64 -7.82
N SER A 221 17.63 7.16 -6.75
CA SER A 221 16.96 6.83 -5.49
C SER A 221 17.74 7.32 -4.29
N PHE A 222 17.05 7.88 -3.30
CA PHE A 222 17.70 8.35 -2.06
C PHE A 222 17.84 7.26 -0.98
N ASP A 223 17.14 6.13 -1.13
CA ASP A 223 17.18 5.03 -0.17
C ASP A 223 17.19 3.63 -0.80
N GLY A 224 17.21 3.54 -2.13
CA GLY A 224 17.17 2.30 -2.89
C GLY A 224 15.78 1.79 -3.26
N VAL A 225 14.70 2.49 -2.87
CA VAL A 225 13.31 2.18 -3.24
C VAL A 225 12.60 3.44 -3.76
N HIS A 226 12.71 4.55 -3.05
CA HIS A 226 12.02 5.79 -3.38
C HIS A 226 12.86 6.65 -4.32
N LEU A 227 12.20 7.24 -5.31
CA LEU A 227 12.85 8.05 -6.32
C LEU A 227 13.28 9.41 -5.77
N THR A 228 14.39 9.95 -6.28
CA THR A 228 14.71 11.37 -6.10
C THR A 228 13.71 12.23 -6.86
N GLN A 229 13.49 13.47 -6.42
CA GLN A 229 12.55 14.38 -7.08
C GLN A 229 12.81 14.56 -8.59
N PRO A 230 14.06 14.73 -9.07
CA PRO A 230 14.34 14.79 -10.50
C PRO A 230 14.03 13.50 -11.27
N ALA A 231 14.12 12.33 -10.62
CA ALA A 231 13.88 11.05 -11.27
C ALA A 231 12.42 10.87 -11.71
N TYR A 232 11.45 11.50 -11.02
CA TYR A 232 10.04 11.52 -11.43
C TYR A 232 9.80 12.16 -12.81
N GLY A 233 10.74 12.98 -13.32
CA GLY A 233 10.67 13.49 -14.68
C GLY A 233 10.71 12.37 -15.75
N ARG A 234 11.40 11.25 -15.47
CA ARG A 234 11.38 10.05 -16.33
C ARG A 234 9.98 9.45 -16.36
N TRP A 235 9.35 9.32 -15.20
CA TRP A 235 7.97 8.86 -15.07
C TRP A 235 7.00 9.73 -15.86
N ALA A 236 7.02 11.05 -15.59
CA ALA A 236 6.12 12.00 -16.23
C ALA A 236 6.22 11.94 -17.75
N LYS A 237 7.44 11.81 -18.29
CA LYS A 237 7.66 11.65 -19.74
C LYS A 237 6.97 10.40 -20.31
N VAL A 238 7.03 9.27 -19.60
CA VAL A 238 6.43 8.00 -20.03
C VAL A 238 4.91 8.05 -19.99
N ILE A 239 4.33 8.63 -18.93
CA ILE A 239 2.87 8.65 -18.77
C ILE A 239 2.18 9.77 -19.57
N LYS A 240 2.93 10.79 -20.04
CA LYS A 240 2.38 11.96 -20.74
C LYS A 240 1.40 11.61 -21.89
N PRO A 241 1.67 10.64 -22.79
CA PRO A 241 0.72 10.31 -23.85
C PRO A 241 -0.63 9.82 -23.31
N TYR A 242 -0.63 9.09 -22.20
CA TYR A 242 -1.82 8.54 -21.56
C TYR A 242 -2.60 9.59 -20.76
N ILE A 243 -1.95 10.67 -20.34
CA ILE A 243 -2.60 11.82 -19.70
C ILE A 243 -3.49 12.56 -20.71
N TYR A 244 -2.97 12.77 -21.93
CA TYR A 244 -3.60 13.61 -22.96
C TYR A 244 -4.37 12.85 -24.05
N GLU A 245 -4.50 11.52 -23.95
CA GLU A 245 -5.36 10.73 -24.86
C GLU A 245 -6.86 10.87 -24.62
#